data_AF-A0A3N5EUB0-F1
#
_entry.id   AF-A0A3N5EUB0-F1
#
_cell.length_a   1.000
_cell.length_b   1.000
_cell.length_c   1.000
_cell.angle_alpha   90.00
_cell.angle_beta   90.00
_cell.angle_gamma   90.00
#
_symmetry.space_group_name_H-M   'P 1'
#
loop_
_entity.id
_entity.type
_entity.pdbx_description
1 polymer ?
#
loop_
_entity_poly.entity_id
_entity_poly.type
_entity_poly.pdbx_seq_one_letter_code
_entity_poly.pdbx_strand_id
1 'polypeptide(L)'
;MLLSDSDTALTGSEYFRYHEERSITFVQRYISRTALPSIYAGNCAYIIRCTDFDLDPRSLTPPSEEIKLAGQVVGSADILAQMADRYYLESLPLLFQEQKEGAAHTYATPLELMQRTTHFFHTTIEERLQTIFSDVSRAMSSHFRERWGIEKDLYAENMQKNVRYLETIIERCKSEQRCIEGYLRRTPPACSS
;
A
#
# COMPACT_ATOMS: atom_id res chain seq x y z
N MET A 1 -7.67 4.44 8.21
CA MET A 1 -7.82 3.18 8.97
C MET A 1 -9.14 3.15 9.72
N LEU A 2 -9.76 1.98 9.88
CA LEU A 2 -11.12 1.83 10.41
C LEU A 2 -11.19 2.08 11.93
N LEU A 3 -11.97 3.06 12.35
CA LEU A 3 -12.38 3.29 13.73
C LEU A 3 -13.76 2.64 13.98
N SER A 4 -13.99 2.21 15.22
CA SER A 4 -15.27 1.80 15.75
C SER A 4 -15.71 2.78 16.83
N ASP A 5 -17.02 2.82 17.09
CA ASP A 5 -17.62 3.68 18.11
C ASP A 5 -17.10 3.39 19.54
N SER A 6 -16.43 2.26 19.74
CA SER A 6 -15.82 1.86 21.01
C SER A 6 -14.33 2.18 21.14
N ASP A 7 -13.67 2.69 20.10
CA ASP A 7 -12.26 3.05 20.21
C ASP A 7 -12.09 4.38 20.95
N THR A 8 -11.04 4.44 21.76
CA THR A 8 -10.62 5.66 22.45
C THR A 8 -9.62 6.49 21.63
N ALA A 9 -9.15 5.95 20.50
CA ALA A 9 -8.22 6.62 19.60
C ALA A 9 -8.90 7.82 18.94
N LEU A 10 -8.17 8.93 18.83
CA LEU A 10 -8.65 10.16 18.22
C LEU A 10 -8.61 10.08 16.69
N THR A 11 -7.68 9.28 16.15
CA THR A 11 -7.48 9.11 14.71
C THR A 11 -7.24 7.64 14.37
N GLY A 12 -7.53 7.27 13.12
CA GLY A 12 -7.26 5.91 12.64
C GLY A 12 -5.78 5.54 12.62
N SER A 13 -4.88 6.53 12.52
CA SER A 13 -3.42 6.35 12.47
C SER A 13 -2.84 5.72 13.73
N GLU A 14 -3.50 5.84 14.89
CA GLU A 14 -3.08 5.16 16.13
C GLU A 14 -3.06 3.62 15.99
N TYR A 15 -3.80 3.07 15.03
CA TYR A 15 -3.84 1.63 14.75
C TYR A 15 -2.93 1.19 13.59
N PHE A 16 -2.01 2.05 13.12
CA PHE A 16 -1.12 1.77 11.99
C PHE A 16 -0.49 0.38 12.05
N ARG A 17 0.08 0.02 13.20
CA ARG A 17 0.83 -1.22 13.38
C ARG A 17 -0.01 -2.50 13.22
N TYR A 18 -1.32 -2.43 13.40
CA TYR A 18 -2.20 -3.60 13.42
C TYR A 18 -3.37 -3.44 12.47
N HIS A 19 -3.22 -2.61 11.43
CA HIS A 19 -4.36 -2.19 10.61
C HIS A 19 -4.94 -3.34 9.77
N GLU A 20 -4.11 -4.31 9.37
CA GLU A 20 -4.55 -5.53 8.69
C GLU A 20 -5.32 -6.44 9.64
N GLU A 21 -4.76 -6.80 10.80
CA GLU A 21 -5.44 -7.63 11.81
C GLU A 21 -6.73 -6.99 12.32
N ARG A 22 -6.74 -5.66 12.41
CA ARG A 22 -7.94 -4.89 12.71
C ARG A 22 -8.96 -5.00 11.59
N SER A 23 -8.56 -4.84 10.32
CA SER A 23 -9.44 -5.02 9.16
C SER A 23 -10.01 -6.44 9.08
N ILE A 24 -9.20 -7.45 9.38
CA ILE A 24 -9.61 -8.86 9.49
C ILE A 24 -10.68 -9.00 10.58
N THR A 25 -10.44 -8.43 11.76
CA THR A 25 -11.41 -8.45 12.88
C THR A 25 -12.74 -7.79 12.49
N PHE A 26 -12.70 -6.65 11.79
CA PHE A 26 -13.90 -5.98 11.28
C PHE A 26 -14.70 -6.87 10.32
N VAL A 27 -14.02 -7.46 9.33
CA VAL A 27 -14.69 -8.34 8.35
C VAL A 27 -15.25 -9.60 9.02
N GLN A 28 -14.53 -10.22 9.95
CA GLN A 28 -15.02 -11.37 10.70
C GLN A 28 -16.26 -11.03 11.53
N ARG A 29 -16.27 -9.87 12.21
CA ARG A 29 -17.45 -9.39 12.96
C ARG A 29 -18.63 -9.07 12.06
N TYR A 30 -18.38 -8.50 10.88
CA TYR A 30 -19.42 -8.22 9.90
C TYR A 30 -20.06 -9.52 9.38
N ILE A 31 -19.23 -10.49 9.00
CA ILE A 31 -19.70 -11.78 8.50
C ILE A 31 -20.48 -12.55 9.57
N SER A 32 -20.02 -12.56 10.83
CA SER A 32 -20.73 -13.25 11.92
C SER A 32 -22.09 -12.65 12.27
N ARG A 33 -22.36 -11.40 11.86
CA ARG A 33 -23.63 -10.69 12.09
C ARG A 33 -24.54 -10.65 10.87
N THR A 34 -24.14 -11.27 9.75
CA THR A 34 -24.91 -11.27 8.50
C THR A 34 -25.26 -12.70 8.07
N ALA A 35 -26.06 -12.83 7.03
CA ALA A 35 -26.39 -14.13 6.43
C ALA A 35 -25.30 -14.66 5.48
N LEU A 36 -24.11 -14.06 5.48
CA LEU A 36 -23.01 -14.47 4.61
C LEU A 36 -22.41 -15.80 5.07
N PRO A 37 -21.91 -16.64 4.13
CA PRO A 37 -21.21 -17.86 4.48
C PRO A 37 -20.00 -17.60 5.39
N SER A 38 -19.90 -18.35 6.49
CA SER A 38 -18.81 -18.20 7.48
C SER A 38 -17.41 -18.42 6.88
N ILE A 39 -17.29 -19.24 5.82
CA ILE A 39 -16.03 -19.45 5.10
C ILE A 39 -15.44 -18.15 4.52
N TYR A 40 -16.27 -17.15 4.21
CA TYR A 40 -15.80 -15.86 3.70
C TYR A 40 -14.93 -15.13 4.73
N ALA A 41 -15.10 -15.39 6.03
CA ALA A 41 -14.26 -14.80 7.06
C ALA A 41 -12.79 -15.22 6.90
N GLY A 42 -12.54 -16.51 6.62
CA GLY A 42 -11.19 -17.01 6.35
C GLY A 42 -10.65 -16.54 5.00
N ASN A 43 -11.50 -16.52 3.97
CA ASN A 43 -11.11 -16.08 2.63
C ASN A 43 -10.70 -14.60 2.61
N CYS A 44 -11.51 -13.72 3.21
CA CYS A 44 -11.19 -12.31 3.32
C CYS A 44 -9.95 -12.08 4.20
N ALA A 45 -9.77 -12.85 5.27
CA ALA A 45 -8.57 -12.75 6.09
C ALA A 45 -7.29 -13.06 5.29
N TYR A 46 -7.31 -14.10 4.44
CA TYR A 46 -6.20 -14.39 3.53
C TYR A 46 -5.94 -13.24 2.57
N ILE A 47 -6.98 -12.71 1.92
CA ILE A 47 -6.87 -11.62 0.95
C ILE A 47 -6.28 -10.36 1.59
N ILE A 48 -6.76 -9.98 2.78
CA ILE A 48 -6.24 -8.82 3.52
C ILE A 48 -4.77 -9.03 3.89
N ARG A 49 -4.37 -10.23 4.32
CA ARG A 49 -2.96 -10.51 4.61
C ARG A 49 -2.04 -10.37 3.39
N CYS A 50 -2.54 -10.43 2.17
CA CYS A 50 -1.72 -10.15 0.99
C CYS A 50 -1.34 -8.67 0.86
N THR A 51 -2.01 -7.74 1.56
CA THR A 51 -1.64 -6.31 1.58
C THR A 51 -0.58 -5.98 2.62
N ASP A 52 -0.30 -6.88 3.56
CA ASP A 52 0.70 -6.69 4.60
C ASP A 52 2.12 -6.81 4.02
N PHE A 53 2.92 -5.74 4.12
CA PHE A 53 4.28 -5.69 3.61
C PHE A 53 5.32 -6.39 4.49
N ASP A 54 5.04 -6.57 5.78
CA ASP A 54 5.92 -7.28 6.73
C ASP A 54 5.74 -8.81 6.65
N LEU A 55 4.62 -9.26 6.07
CA LEU A 55 4.30 -10.67 5.87
C LEU A 55 4.70 -11.15 4.47
N ASP A 56 5.40 -12.30 4.38
CA ASP A 56 5.60 -12.98 3.09
C ASP A 56 4.34 -13.79 2.71
N PRO A 57 3.61 -13.44 1.63
CA PRO A 57 2.41 -14.17 1.22
C PRO A 57 2.65 -15.66 0.90
N ARG A 58 3.89 -16.05 0.57
CA ARG A 58 4.27 -17.45 0.30
C ARG A 58 4.24 -18.31 1.57
N SER A 59 4.32 -17.69 2.74
CA SER A 59 4.20 -18.39 4.03
C SER A 59 2.74 -18.77 4.35
N LEU A 60 1.77 -18.20 3.65
CA LEU A 60 0.36 -18.45 3.85
C LEU A 60 -0.12 -19.65 3.03
N THR A 61 -1.05 -20.42 3.61
CA THR A 61 -1.77 -21.47 2.86
C THR A 61 -3.05 -20.87 2.28
N PRO A 62 -3.19 -20.79 0.95
CA PRO A 62 -4.41 -20.29 0.33
C PRO A 62 -5.58 -21.26 0.56
N PRO A 63 -6.81 -20.77 0.85
CA PRO A 63 -7.99 -21.63 0.97
C PRO A 63 -8.37 -22.33 -0.34
N SER A 64 -8.12 -21.68 -1.49
CA SER A 64 -8.27 -22.22 -2.83
C SER A 64 -7.43 -21.41 -3.82
N GLU A 65 -7.25 -21.89 -5.06
CA GLU A 65 -6.53 -21.12 -6.09
C GLU A 65 -7.27 -19.83 -6.49
N GLU A 66 -8.60 -19.81 -6.44
CA GLU A 66 -9.38 -18.59 -6.69
C GLU A 66 -9.14 -17.53 -5.62
N ILE A 67 -9.06 -17.94 -4.35
CA ILE A 67 -8.78 -17.02 -3.24
C ILE A 67 -7.32 -16.56 -3.26
N LYS A 68 -6.40 -17.45 -3.66
CA LYS A 68 -5.01 -17.07 -3.93
C LYS A 68 -4.94 -15.97 -4.98
N LEU A 69 -5.58 -16.16 -6.13
CA LEU A 69 -5.63 -15.16 -7.20
C LEU A 69 -6.26 -13.86 -6.70
N ALA A 70 -7.36 -13.92 -5.95
CA ALA A 70 -7.99 -12.74 -5.37
C ALA A 70 -7.02 -11.98 -4.43
N GLY A 71 -6.26 -12.69 -3.60
CA GLY A 71 -5.22 -12.10 -2.76
C GLY A 71 -4.10 -11.44 -3.57
N GLN A 72 -3.62 -12.11 -4.62
CA GLN A 72 -2.60 -11.54 -5.53
C GLN A 72 -3.11 -10.28 -6.24
N VAL A 73 -4.37 -10.27 -6.68
CA VAL A 73 -5.00 -9.12 -7.33
C VAL A 73 -5.14 -7.96 -6.35
N VAL A 74 -5.66 -8.19 -5.15
CA VAL A 74 -5.85 -7.14 -4.14
C VAL A 74 -4.51 -6.59 -3.65
N GLY A 75 -3.55 -7.47 -3.34
CA GLY A 75 -2.20 -7.05 -2.93
C GLY A 75 -1.48 -6.26 -4.03
N SER A 76 -1.63 -6.65 -5.30
CA SER A 76 -1.09 -5.86 -6.41
C SER A 76 -1.79 -4.52 -6.56
N ALA A 77 -3.12 -4.48 -6.44
CA ALA A 77 -3.89 -3.25 -6.55
C ALA A 77 -3.53 -2.24 -5.46
N ASP A 78 -3.27 -2.70 -4.23
CA ASP A 78 -2.86 -1.84 -3.11
C ASP A 78 -1.50 -1.16 -3.39
N ILE A 79 -0.51 -1.95 -3.83
CA ILE A 79 0.80 -1.44 -4.26
C ILE A 79 0.66 -0.40 -5.38
N LEU A 80 -0.08 -0.74 -6.45
CA LEU A 80 -0.25 0.14 -7.60
C LEU A 80 -0.97 1.43 -7.20
N ALA A 81 -2.02 1.35 -6.39
CA ALA A 81 -2.78 2.50 -5.94
C ALA A 81 -1.92 3.45 -5.09
N GLN A 82 -1.12 2.90 -4.16
CA GLN A 82 -0.26 3.70 -3.30
C GLN A 82 0.88 4.34 -4.10
N MET A 83 1.63 3.55 -4.89
CA MET A 83 2.90 4.01 -5.46
C MET A 83 2.75 4.75 -6.80
N ALA A 84 1.68 4.51 -7.54
CA ALA A 84 1.42 5.21 -8.80
C ALA A 84 0.66 6.53 -8.63
N ASP A 85 0.24 6.87 -7.40
CA ASP A 85 -0.45 8.12 -7.13
C ASP A 85 0.43 9.31 -7.55
N ARG A 86 -0.19 10.28 -8.21
CA ARG A 86 0.48 11.55 -8.53
C ARG A 86 0.95 12.30 -7.27
N TYR A 87 0.40 12.04 -6.10
CA TYR A 87 0.80 12.65 -4.84
C TYR A 87 1.75 11.78 -4.02
N TYR A 88 2.26 10.67 -4.58
CA TYR A 88 3.04 9.68 -3.83
C TYR A 88 4.15 10.28 -2.97
N LEU A 89 4.98 11.15 -3.55
CA LEU A 89 6.11 11.74 -2.82
C LEU A 89 5.65 12.68 -1.70
N GLU A 90 4.61 13.46 -1.95
CA GLU A 90 3.99 14.33 -0.94
C GLU A 90 3.30 13.55 0.19
N SER A 91 2.88 12.31 -0.07
CA SER A 91 2.30 11.43 0.94
C SER A 91 3.35 10.78 1.85
N LEU A 92 4.63 10.68 1.45
CA LEU A 92 5.67 10.02 2.26
C LEU A 92 5.92 10.72 3.62
N PRO A 93 5.99 12.06 3.71
CA PRO A 93 6.06 12.74 5.01
C PRO A 93 4.80 12.54 5.86
N LEU A 94 3.62 12.46 5.24
CA LEU A 94 2.37 12.20 5.94
C LEU A 94 2.35 10.78 6.50
N LEU A 95 2.74 9.79 5.70
CA LEU A 95 2.92 8.40 6.11
C LEU A 95 3.89 8.26 7.29
N PHE A 96 4.99 9.03 7.29
CA PHE A 96 5.91 9.07 8.43
C PHE A 96 5.21 9.57 9.71
N GLN A 97 4.37 10.61 9.62
CA GLN A 97 3.62 11.10 10.78
C GLN A 97 2.61 10.05 11.27
N GLU A 98 1.89 9.39 10.36
CA GLU A 98 0.94 8.33 10.72
C GLU A 98 1.64 7.16 11.43
N GLN A 99 2.82 6.75 10.96
CA GLN A 99 3.64 5.72 11.62
C GLN A 99 4.05 6.15 13.02
N LYS A 100 4.48 7.41 13.18
CA LYS A 100 4.87 7.96 14.48
C LYS A 100 3.68 8.02 15.46
N GLU A 101 2.51 8.43 14.99
CA GLU A 101 1.27 8.44 15.79
C GLU A 101 0.85 7.02 16.21
N GLY A 102 0.96 6.03 15.32
CA GLY A 102 0.73 4.61 15.61
C GLY A 102 1.85 3.92 16.41
N ALA A 103 2.79 4.68 16.96
CA ALA A 103 3.97 4.20 17.68
C ALA A 103 4.85 3.19 16.89
N ALA A 104 4.72 3.16 15.56
CA ALA A 104 5.61 2.46 14.65
C ALA A 104 6.85 3.33 14.44
N HIS A 105 7.82 3.23 15.35
CA HIS A 105 9.09 3.99 15.31
C HIS A 105 10.10 3.39 14.32
N THR A 106 9.61 2.96 13.15
CA THR A 106 10.40 2.22 12.14
C THR A 106 11.48 3.11 11.53
N TYR A 107 11.25 4.43 11.46
CA TYR A 107 12.19 5.41 10.93
C TYR A 107 12.34 6.59 11.89
N ALA A 108 13.53 7.19 11.93
CA ALA A 108 13.82 8.35 12.76
C ALA A 108 13.38 9.67 12.10
N THR A 109 13.35 9.73 10.76
CA THR A 109 13.00 10.93 9.99
C THR A 109 12.20 10.62 8.71
N PRO A 110 11.45 11.59 8.16
CA PRO A 110 10.81 11.43 6.85
C PRO A 110 11.81 11.11 5.73
N LEU A 111 13.00 11.72 5.77
CA LEU A 111 14.10 11.42 4.85
C LEU A 111 14.51 9.95 4.91
N GLU A 112 14.66 9.40 6.11
CA GLU A 112 15.04 7.99 6.26
C GLU A 112 13.97 7.08 5.67
N LEU A 113 12.69 7.38 5.91
CA LEU A 113 11.57 6.66 5.27
C LEU A 113 11.73 6.73 3.74
N MET A 114 11.89 7.93 3.17
CA MET A 114 12.05 8.12 1.72
C MET A 114 13.24 7.35 1.13
N GLN A 115 14.39 7.34 1.81
CA GLN A 115 15.57 6.58 1.39
C GLN A 115 15.33 5.07 1.46
N ARG A 116 14.64 4.59 2.49
CA ARG A 116 14.31 3.18 2.65
C ARG A 116 13.26 2.74 1.66
N THR A 117 12.32 3.61 1.29
CA THR A 117 11.31 3.37 0.27
C THR A 117 11.91 3.05 -1.09
N THR A 118 12.99 3.73 -1.53
CA THR A 118 13.61 3.43 -2.82
C THR A 118 14.26 2.04 -2.82
N HIS A 119 14.95 1.68 -1.73
CA HIS A 119 15.49 0.32 -1.56
C HIS A 119 14.37 -0.72 -1.52
N PHE A 120 13.34 -0.47 -0.70
CA PHE A 120 12.17 -1.35 -0.53
C PHE A 120 11.43 -1.59 -1.85
N PHE A 121 11.38 -0.59 -2.73
CA PHE A 121 10.81 -0.75 -4.06
C PHE A 121 11.54 -1.85 -4.86
N HIS A 122 12.85 -1.73 -5.02
CA HIS A 122 13.66 -2.65 -5.83
C HIS A 122 13.80 -4.04 -5.18
N THR A 123 13.80 -4.13 -3.85
CA THR A 123 13.99 -5.42 -3.17
C THR A 123 12.70 -6.17 -2.91
N THR A 124 11.60 -5.47 -2.63
CA THR A 124 10.38 -6.08 -2.10
C THR A 124 9.21 -5.89 -3.06
N ILE A 125 8.97 -4.67 -3.52
CA ILE A 125 7.80 -4.39 -4.36
C ILE A 125 7.91 -5.06 -5.74
N GLU A 126 9.08 -4.99 -6.37
CA GLU A 126 9.29 -5.65 -7.66
C GLU A 126 9.16 -7.17 -7.55
N GLU A 127 9.79 -7.80 -6.55
CA GLU A 127 9.64 -9.26 -6.30
C GLU A 127 8.17 -9.62 -6.03
N ARG A 128 7.49 -8.81 -5.21
CA ARG A 128 6.12 -9.06 -4.82
C ARG A 128 5.17 -9.01 -6.03
N LEU A 129 5.28 -8.00 -6.88
CA LEU A 129 4.46 -7.89 -8.08
C LEU A 129 4.79 -8.96 -9.12
N GLN A 130 6.07 -9.12 -9.47
CA GLN A 130 6.50 -9.94 -10.62
C GLN A 130 6.50 -11.43 -10.30
N THR A 131 6.83 -11.81 -9.06
CA THR A 131 7.02 -13.21 -8.67
C THR A 131 5.94 -13.68 -7.72
N ILE A 132 5.79 -13.05 -6.56
CA ILE A 132 4.87 -13.53 -5.50
C ILE A 132 3.41 -13.45 -5.96
N PHE A 133 3.05 -12.35 -6.62
CA PHE A 133 1.71 -12.13 -7.17
C PHE A 133 1.59 -12.53 -8.64
N SER A 134 2.55 -13.32 -9.14
CA SER A 134 2.47 -13.93 -10.47
C SER A 134 2.20 -12.92 -11.60
N ASP A 135 2.71 -11.70 -11.46
CA ASP A 135 2.67 -10.65 -12.47
C ASP A 135 1.24 -10.27 -12.90
N VAL A 136 0.25 -10.46 -12.01
CA VAL A 136 -1.17 -10.16 -12.30
C VAL A 136 -1.42 -8.68 -12.57
N SER A 137 -0.54 -7.79 -12.10
CA SER A 137 -0.60 -6.35 -12.35
C SER A 137 -0.56 -5.99 -13.83
N ARG A 138 0.07 -6.81 -14.69
CA ARG A 138 0.10 -6.60 -16.15
C ARG A 138 -1.27 -6.57 -16.81
N ALA A 139 -2.30 -7.11 -16.15
CA ALA A 139 -3.68 -6.97 -16.60
C ALA A 139 -4.10 -5.50 -16.77
N MET A 140 -3.44 -4.55 -16.08
CA MET A 140 -3.70 -3.11 -16.24
C MET A 140 -3.41 -2.61 -17.66
N SER A 141 -2.41 -3.15 -18.36
CA SER A 141 -2.19 -2.82 -19.76
C SER A 141 -3.40 -3.14 -20.64
N SER A 142 -4.01 -4.31 -20.46
CA SER A 142 -5.23 -4.70 -21.14
C SER A 142 -6.43 -3.86 -20.71
N HIS A 143 -6.55 -3.55 -19.42
CA HIS A 143 -7.58 -2.66 -18.90
C HIS A 143 -7.53 -1.28 -19.58
N PHE A 144 -6.33 -0.69 -19.69
CA PHE A 144 -6.15 0.62 -20.30
C PHE A 144 -6.43 0.63 -21.81
N ARG A 145 -6.00 -0.43 -22.51
CA ARG A 145 -6.28 -0.62 -23.93
C ARG A 145 -7.78 -0.75 -24.18
N GLU A 146 -8.46 -1.66 -23.49
CA GLU A 146 -9.86 -1.97 -23.76
C GLU A 146 -10.81 -0.84 -23.37
N ARG A 147 -10.54 -0.14 -22.27
CA ARG A 147 -11.46 0.87 -21.74
C ARG A 147 -11.19 2.28 -22.26
N TRP A 148 -9.95 2.59 -22.65
CA TRP A 148 -9.57 3.94 -23.10
C TRP A 148 -8.72 3.99 -24.37
N GLY A 149 -8.42 2.85 -25.01
CA GLY A 149 -7.57 2.80 -26.21
C GLY A 149 -6.11 3.16 -25.95
N ILE A 150 -5.65 3.04 -24.70
CA ILE A 150 -4.29 3.41 -24.29
C ILE A 150 -3.44 2.14 -24.20
N GLU A 151 -2.47 1.99 -25.12
CA GLU A 151 -1.54 0.85 -25.18
C GLU A 151 -0.40 0.94 -24.15
N LYS A 152 -0.73 1.27 -22.91
CA LYS A 152 0.23 1.49 -21.82
C LYS A 152 -0.34 1.06 -20.49
N ASP A 153 0.52 0.57 -19.61
CA ASP A 153 0.21 0.43 -18.19
C ASP A 153 0.50 1.77 -17.47
N LEU A 154 -0.52 2.60 -17.31
CA LEU A 154 -0.37 3.92 -16.69
C LEU A 154 0.02 3.82 -15.20
N TYR A 155 -0.38 2.76 -14.50
CA TYR A 155 -0.02 2.56 -13.11
C TYR A 155 1.46 2.21 -12.99
N ALA A 156 1.93 1.23 -13.76
CA ALA A 156 3.35 0.86 -13.76
C ALA A 156 4.24 2.02 -14.22
N GLU A 157 3.85 2.76 -15.27
CA GLU A 157 4.61 3.93 -15.72
C GLU A 157 4.73 5.01 -14.64
N ASN A 158 3.63 5.33 -13.94
CA ASN A 158 3.64 6.38 -12.91
C ASN A 158 4.38 5.95 -11.65
N MET A 159 4.22 4.70 -11.22
CA MET A 159 5.00 4.12 -10.14
C MET A 159 6.50 4.24 -10.40
N GLN A 160 6.97 3.83 -11.59
CA GLN A 160 8.38 3.98 -11.97
C GLN A 160 8.84 5.44 -12.09
N LYS A 161 7.97 6.35 -12.55
CA LYS A 161 8.30 7.79 -12.60
C LYS A 161 8.46 8.36 -11.19
N ASN A 162 7.58 8.00 -10.27
CA ASN A 162 7.59 8.45 -8.88
C ASN A 162 8.86 7.98 -8.16
N VAL A 163 9.20 6.69 -8.25
CA VAL A 163 10.41 6.14 -7.60
C VAL A 163 11.67 6.79 -8.17
N ARG A 164 11.81 6.87 -9.51
CA ARG A 164 12.98 7.51 -10.14
C ARG A 164 13.11 8.98 -9.76
N TYR A 165 11.98 9.69 -9.65
CA TYR A 165 12.00 11.08 -9.23
C TYR A 165 12.45 11.21 -7.78
N LEU A 166 11.98 10.33 -6.88
CA LEU A 166 12.42 10.28 -5.49
C LEU A 166 13.93 10.02 -5.37
N GLU A 167 14.46 9.05 -6.11
CA GLU A 167 15.90 8.76 -6.16
C GLU A 167 16.70 9.99 -6.62
N THR A 168 16.24 10.64 -7.70
CA THR A 168 16.89 11.83 -8.26
C THR A 168 16.97 12.97 -7.26
N ILE A 169 15.89 13.26 -6.52
CA ILE A 169 15.88 14.35 -5.54
C ILE A 169 16.71 14.02 -4.31
N ILE A 170 16.72 12.77 -3.84
CA ILE A 170 17.56 12.33 -2.72
C ILE A 170 19.04 12.51 -3.05
N GLU A 171 19.45 12.06 -4.25
CA GLU A 171 20.83 12.20 -4.73
C GLU A 171 21.21 13.68 -4.89
N ARG A 172 20.39 14.47 -5.58
CA ARG A 172 20.66 15.89 -5.84
C ARG A 172 20.75 16.72 -4.58
N CYS A 173 19.88 16.44 -3.60
CA CYS A 173 19.88 17.13 -2.32
C CYS A 173 20.92 16.57 -1.34
N LYS A 174 21.70 15.56 -1.73
CA LYS A 174 22.66 14.88 -0.84
C LYS A 174 22.03 14.47 0.48
N SER A 175 20.78 14.01 0.41
CA SER A 175 19.99 13.64 1.59
C SER A 175 19.76 14.80 2.59
N GLU A 176 19.64 16.03 2.11
CA GLU A 176 19.20 17.17 2.94
C GLU A 176 17.67 17.33 2.88
N GLN A 177 17.02 17.14 4.02
CA GLN A 177 15.55 17.19 4.16
C GLN A 177 14.93 18.49 3.59
N ARG A 178 15.46 19.66 3.97
CA ARG A 178 14.93 20.96 3.51
C ARG A 178 15.02 21.14 1.99
N CYS A 179 16.09 20.62 1.39
CA CYS A 179 16.25 20.65 -0.06
C CYS A 179 15.17 19.79 -0.73
N ILE A 180 14.92 18.58 -0.22
CA ILE A 180 13.90 17.65 -0.75
C ILE A 180 12.50 18.26 -0.67
N GLU A 181 12.16 18.90 0.45
CA GLU A 181 10.87 19.60 0.63
C GLU A 181 10.62 20.65 -0.47
N GLY A 182 11.66 21.30 -1.00
CA GLY A 182 11.55 22.24 -2.13
C GLY A 182 11.18 21.60 -3.48
N TYR A 183 11.26 20.27 -3.60
CA TYR A 183 10.84 19.50 -4.78
C TYR A 183 9.44 18.89 -4.62
N LEU A 184 8.87 18.89 -3.42
CA LEU A 184 7.50 18.43 -3.14
C LEU A 184 6.52 19.57 -3.47
N ARG A 185 6.03 19.60 -4.71
CA ARG A 185 5.30 20.76 -5.27
C ARG A 185 3.80 20.57 -5.37
N ARG A 186 3.29 19.37 -5.14
CA ARG A 186 1.84 19.10 -5.23
C ARG A 186 1.19 19.28 -3.86
N THR A 187 -0.11 19.49 -3.87
CA THR A 187 -0.92 19.50 -2.65
C THR A 187 -1.90 18.34 -2.76
N PRO A 188 -1.77 17.30 -1.91
CA PRO A 188 -2.76 16.24 -1.83
C PRO A 188 -4.14 16.84 -1.53
N PRO A 189 -5.23 16.28 -2.07
CA PRO A 189 -6.57 16.69 -1.68
C PRO A 189 -6.74 16.50 -0.17
N ALA A 190 -7.41 17.44 0.50
CA ALA A 190 -7.71 17.29 1.92
C ALA A 190 -8.54 16.01 2.12
N CYS A 191 -8.11 15.14 3.03
CA CYS A 191 -8.95 14.03 3.48
C CYS A 191 -10.23 14.64 4.09
N SER A 192 -11.37 14.40 3.47
CA SER A 192 -12.67 14.67 4.09
C SER A 192 -12.78 13.76 5.31
N SER A 193 -12.59 14.37 6.49
CA SER A 193 -12.78 13.79 7.82
C SER A 193 -14.20 13.29 8.03
#